data_AF-A0A7V2XSE7-F1
#
_entry.id   AF-A0A7V2XSE7-F1
#
_cell.length_a   1.000
_cell.length_b   1.000
_cell.length_c   1.000
_cell.angle_alpha   90.00
_cell.angle_beta   90.00
_cell.angle_gamma   90.00
#
_symmetry.space_group_name_H-M   'P 1'
#
loop_
_entity.id
_entity.type
_entity.pdbx_description
1 polymer ?
#
loop_
_entity_poly.entity_id
_entity_poly.type
_entity_poly.pdbx_seq_one_letter_code
_entity_poly.pdbx_strand_id
1 'polypeptide(L)'
;MTMSPGRLIGTKDASTYNSAATRFSREIRSPLPARGPPGGLRAPRNRSGAFCLRLPFGGDIIRGPGASRPRRRPRRRGSRMPKLKHLFKPVPIEGGRAAMVVYVSGHIDAASNDRFEAILGDPLRNRIRNVVVDLSRVEYINSTGISALIRYYRDFRALGGELVLAQVPREVGLSMHYLGLTAVVPFCKDVRSALAYFRDAAREGVQDGYFEYLKRKYGKDPHARLRLKVPLWRRKADRPKDSSVLMVTPEADLFAEILRLRLYDPAGRFEIVPGTRAALERLEELKPDLIVIDNRAEGAEAFLEEVKIHRRRGLTSILKIYGRGERPSSFGSFKVWENDYLVEPFEVMQLFRIAEAELRRVPQDRKAAQRQVKFQFRSTTESLVKAQAFVKGLMEQSGLTGDAETAMAAAVNEALQNAFQHGNRRQAERTVTANFILTARKVTAYVEDEGSGFDFAAALARAGAEGGPLDLALNAEAKPGRGGLGLTLMKKCVDTLAFLDHGRLVKLEKLIR
;
A
#
# COMPACT_ATOMS: atom_id res chain seq x y z
N MET A 1 11.88 13.19 -80.15
CA MET A 1 11.69 11.74 -80.38
C MET A 1 12.39 10.98 -79.27
N THR A 2 11.60 10.26 -78.47
CA THR A 2 11.88 8.97 -77.79
C THR A 2 13.19 8.72 -77.01
N MET A 3 12.96 8.24 -75.77
CA MET A 3 13.68 7.20 -75.00
C MET A 3 14.74 7.62 -73.94
N SER A 4 14.29 7.53 -72.68
CA SER A 4 14.92 6.95 -71.48
C SER A 4 16.21 7.54 -70.87
N PRO A 5 16.16 7.79 -69.54
CA PRO A 5 17.09 7.15 -68.60
C PRO A 5 16.29 6.51 -67.44
N GLY A 6 16.66 5.41 -66.80
CA GLY A 6 17.98 4.96 -66.38
C GLY A 6 17.88 4.61 -64.89
N ARG A 7 17.81 3.30 -64.60
CA ARG A 7 17.92 2.58 -63.31
C ARG A 7 17.97 3.39 -62.00
N LEU A 8 16.94 3.20 -61.17
CA LEU A 8 16.94 3.44 -59.72
C LEU A 8 17.85 2.42 -59.01
N ILE A 9 18.81 2.93 -58.25
CA ILE A 9 19.66 2.16 -57.33
C ILE A 9 18.90 1.92 -56.02
N GLY A 10 18.90 0.64 -55.64
CA GLY A 10 18.56 0.00 -54.36
C GLY A 10 18.27 0.85 -53.12
N THR A 11 17.12 0.50 -52.53
CA THR A 11 16.76 0.44 -51.10
C THR A 11 17.92 0.53 -50.09
N LYS A 12 17.81 1.46 -49.12
CA LYS A 12 18.43 1.32 -47.78
C LYS A 12 17.43 1.69 -46.66
N ASP A 13 16.82 0.61 -46.18
CA ASP A 13 16.60 0.18 -44.79
C ASP A 13 15.82 0.99 -43.73
N ALA A 14 14.79 0.29 -43.24
CA ALA A 14 13.94 0.54 -42.08
C ALA A 14 14.60 0.28 -40.70
N SER A 15 15.93 0.22 -40.61
CA SER A 15 16.66 -0.18 -39.40
C SER A 15 17.03 1.00 -38.46
N THR A 16 16.97 2.25 -38.95
CA THR A 16 17.51 3.41 -38.22
C THR A 16 16.59 3.93 -37.11
N TYR A 17 15.28 3.70 -37.19
CA TYR A 17 14.31 4.23 -36.21
C TYR A 17 14.22 3.39 -34.92
N ASN A 18 14.53 2.09 -34.99
CA ASN A 18 14.57 1.22 -33.80
C ASN A 18 15.86 1.46 -32.98
N SER A 19 16.92 1.94 -33.62
CA SER A 19 18.25 2.12 -33.02
C SER A 19 18.27 3.08 -31.83
N ALA A 20 17.46 4.14 -31.81
CA ALA A 20 17.44 5.13 -30.73
C ALA A 20 16.78 4.59 -29.45
N ALA A 21 15.70 3.81 -29.58
CA ALA A 21 15.05 3.12 -28.47
C ALA A 21 15.94 2.00 -27.89
N THR A 22 16.76 1.36 -28.74
CA THR A 22 17.76 0.37 -28.32
C THR A 22 19.00 1.02 -27.69
N ARG A 23 19.43 2.21 -28.14
CA ARG A 23 20.57 2.96 -27.58
C ARG A 23 20.30 3.43 -26.15
N PHE A 24 19.09 3.96 -25.90
CA PHE A 24 18.65 4.34 -24.55
C PHE A 24 18.58 3.13 -23.58
N SER A 25 18.32 1.92 -24.10
CA SER A 25 18.38 0.67 -23.33
C SER A 25 19.80 0.21 -23.00
N ARG A 26 20.82 0.63 -23.77
CA ARG A 26 22.23 0.27 -23.53
C ARG A 26 22.92 1.20 -22.52
N GLU A 27 22.60 2.50 -22.50
CA GLU A 27 23.20 3.48 -21.55
C GLU A 27 22.75 3.32 -20.08
N ILE A 28 21.71 2.53 -19.81
CA ILE A 28 21.17 2.30 -18.45
C ILE A 28 21.78 1.06 -17.77
N ARG A 29 22.51 0.20 -18.50
CA ARG A 29 23.19 -0.95 -17.89
C ARG A 29 24.55 -0.55 -17.34
N SER A 30 24.63 -0.36 -16.02
CA SER A 30 25.90 -0.35 -15.29
C SER A 30 26.57 -1.73 -15.39
N PRO A 31 27.90 -1.84 -15.55
CA PRO A 31 28.60 -3.11 -15.43
C PRO A 31 28.55 -3.60 -13.97
N LEU A 32 28.28 -4.88 -13.77
CA LEU A 32 28.45 -5.56 -12.47
C LEU A 32 29.92 -5.42 -12.01
N PRO A 33 30.21 -5.08 -10.74
CA PRO A 33 31.59 -5.14 -10.26
C PRO A 33 32.02 -6.59 -10.09
N ALA A 34 33.26 -6.84 -10.53
CA ALA A 34 33.93 -8.15 -10.54
C ALA A 34 34.13 -8.74 -9.13
N ARG A 35 34.14 -10.07 -9.07
CA ARG A 35 34.45 -10.89 -7.88
C ARG A 35 35.88 -10.60 -7.38
N GLY A 36 36.03 -10.31 -6.09
CA GLY A 36 37.33 -10.32 -5.38
C GLY A 36 37.60 -11.65 -4.68
N PRO A 37 38.86 -12.02 -4.42
CA PRO A 37 39.30 -13.38 -4.08
C PRO A 37 39.14 -13.75 -2.59
N PRO A 38 39.31 -15.04 -2.21
CA PRO A 38 39.05 -15.52 -0.86
C PRO A 38 40.32 -15.47 0.03
N GLY A 39 40.16 -15.19 1.32
CA GLY A 39 41.20 -15.49 2.31
C GLY A 39 41.14 -14.68 3.61
N GLY A 40 41.19 -15.40 4.74
CA GLY A 40 41.72 -14.85 6.00
C GLY A 40 40.84 -15.04 7.24
N LEU A 41 41.06 -16.15 7.97
CA LEU A 41 40.63 -16.32 9.36
C LEU A 41 41.20 -15.22 10.26
N ARG A 42 40.40 -14.71 11.20
CA ARG A 42 40.86 -14.27 12.54
C ARG A 42 39.67 -14.23 13.53
N ALA A 43 39.88 -14.90 14.67
CA ALA A 43 38.96 -15.02 15.80
C ALA A 43 39.14 -13.82 16.80
N PRO A 44 38.37 -13.71 17.91
CA PRO A 44 37.58 -12.52 18.21
C PRO A 44 38.23 -11.60 19.26
N ARG A 45 37.82 -10.32 19.27
CA ARG A 45 38.04 -9.41 20.40
C ARG A 45 36.71 -9.09 21.10
N ASN A 46 36.68 -9.46 22.37
CA ASN A 46 35.69 -9.15 23.40
C ASN A 46 35.34 -7.64 23.43
N ARG A 47 34.06 -7.29 23.27
CA ARG A 47 33.47 -6.09 23.88
C ARG A 47 31.99 -6.35 24.23
N SER A 48 31.74 -6.21 25.52
CA SER A 48 30.47 -6.13 26.23
C SER A 48 29.53 -5.06 25.65
N GLY A 49 28.23 -5.36 25.59
CA GLY A 49 27.20 -4.36 25.29
C GLY A 49 25.90 -4.94 24.70
N ALA A 50 24.87 -5.04 25.55
CA ALA A 50 23.44 -5.13 25.24
C ALA A 50 22.99 -6.20 24.21
N PHE A 51 22.54 -7.35 24.72
CA PHE A 51 21.72 -8.29 23.96
C PHE A 51 20.38 -7.65 23.59
N CYS A 52 20.25 -7.24 22.33
CA CYS A 52 18.96 -6.87 21.74
C CYS A 52 18.33 -8.15 21.18
N LEU A 53 17.32 -8.69 21.87
CA LEU A 53 16.54 -9.82 21.38
C LEU A 53 15.76 -9.38 20.13
N ARG A 54 16.20 -9.84 18.96
CA ARG A 54 15.54 -9.63 17.68
C ARG A 54 14.44 -10.69 17.55
N LEU A 55 13.17 -10.26 17.59
CA LEU A 55 12.02 -11.13 17.32
C LEU A 55 12.14 -11.73 15.90
N PRO A 56 11.78 -13.00 15.68
CA PRO A 56 11.65 -13.53 14.34
C PRO A 56 10.39 -12.91 13.71
N PHE A 57 10.52 -12.47 12.46
CA PHE A 57 9.49 -11.78 11.65
C PHE A 57 9.39 -10.27 11.90
N GLY A 58 9.81 -9.50 10.89
CA GLY A 58 9.94 -8.06 10.93
C GLY A 58 8.60 -7.34 10.91
N GLY A 59 8.28 -6.70 12.04
CA GLY A 59 7.36 -5.59 12.15
C GLY A 59 7.86 -4.71 13.28
N ASP A 60 8.15 -3.43 12.99
CA ASP A 60 8.45 -2.46 14.04
C ASP A 60 7.20 -2.27 14.90
N ILE A 61 7.33 -2.37 16.23
CA ILE A 61 6.32 -1.88 17.16
C ILE A 61 6.20 -0.37 16.91
N ILE A 62 5.12 0.05 16.25
CA ILE A 62 4.73 1.46 16.23
C ILE A 62 4.30 1.80 17.66
N ARG A 63 5.22 2.38 18.43
CA ARG A 63 4.94 3.00 19.73
C ARG A 63 3.96 4.17 19.50
N GLY A 64 2.87 4.19 20.27
CA GLY A 64 2.00 5.36 20.40
C GLY A 64 2.73 6.56 21.03
N PRO A 65 2.19 7.79 20.91
CA PRO A 65 2.94 9.01 21.19
C PRO A 65 2.96 9.34 22.69
N GLY A 66 4.08 9.04 23.36
CA GLY A 66 4.47 9.64 24.63
C GLY A 66 5.75 10.45 24.43
N ALA A 67 5.70 11.74 24.77
CA ALA A 67 6.74 12.72 24.50
C ALA A 67 8.15 12.28 24.97
N SER A 68 9.07 12.12 24.02
CA SER A 68 10.51 12.19 24.29
C SER A 68 11.30 12.45 22.99
N ARG A 69 12.33 13.29 23.12
CA ARG A 69 13.19 13.90 22.08
C ARG A 69 13.55 12.99 20.90
N PRO A 70 13.73 13.53 19.68
CA PRO A 70 13.85 12.74 18.45
C PRO A 70 15.14 11.92 18.47
N ARG A 71 15.02 10.62 18.77
CA ARG A 71 16.07 9.65 18.46
C ARG A 71 16.19 9.58 16.94
N ARG A 72 17.36 9.97 16.42
CA ARG A 72 17.73 9.90 15.00
C ARG A 72 17.39 8.51 14.47
N ARG A 73 16.39 8.43 13.60
CA ARG A 73 16.09 7.22 12.83
C ARG A 73 17.38 6.77 12.13
N PRO A 74 17.69 5.46 12.06
CA PRO A 74 18.72 5.00 11.15
C PRO A 74 18.37 5.56 9.78
N ARG A 75 19.33 6.22 9.12
CA ARG A 75 19.15 6.70 7.74
C ARG A 75 18.64 5.52 6.93
N ARG A 76 17.32 5.45 6.69
CA ARG A 76 16.76 4.64 5.62
C ARG A 76 17.60 5.07 4.42
N ARG A 77 18.39 4.16 3.86
CA ARG A 77 18.85 4.35 2.48
C ARG A 77 17.55 4.56 1.74
N GLY A 78 17.24 5.82 1.41
CA GLY A 78 16.07 6.15 0.64
C GLY A 78 16.12 5.21 -0.54
N SER A 79 15.12 4.35 -0.66
CA SER A 79 14.86 3.70 -1.93
C SER A 79 14.69 4.88 -2.89
N ARG A 80 15.77 5.22 -3.61
CA ARG A 80 15.83 6.35 -4.52
C ARG A 80 14.69 6.09 -5.49
N MET A 81 13.61 6.86 -5.37
CA MET A 81 12.49 6.73 -6.29
C MET A 81 13.07 6.86 -7.71
N PRO A 82 12.59 6.07 -8.69
CA PRO A 82 13.12 6.12 -10.04
C PRO A 82 13.09 7.57 -10.52
N LYS A 83 14.26 8.17 -10.73
CA LYS A 83 14.35 9.57 -11.19
C LYS A 83 13.62 9.68 -12.53
N LEU A 84 12.77 10.67 -12.69
CA LEU A 84 12.18 11.01 -14.00
C LEU A 84 13.33 11.29 -14.99
N LYS A 85 13.42 10.48 -16.05
CA LYS A 85 14.42 10.64 -17.11
C LYS A 85 13.74 11.14 -18.38
N HIS A 86 14.47 11.88 -19.20
CA HIS A 86 13.99 12.33 -20.48
C HIS A 86 15.07 12.27 -21.55
N LEU A 87 14.65 12.29 -22.82
CA LEU A 87 15.50 12.47 -23.98
C LEU A 87 14.80 13.38 -24.98
N PHE A 88 15.46 14.47 -25.37
CA PHE A 88 15.02 15.35 -26.44
C PHE A 88 15.54 14.85 -27.78
N LYS A 89 14.67 14.82 -28.79
CA LYS A 89 15.02 14.47 -30.17
C LYS A 89 14.37 15.47 -31.13
N PRO A 90 15.14 16.41 -31.70
CA PRO A 90 14.61 17.29 -32.74
C PRO A 90 14.32 16.47 -34.01
N VAL A 91 13.21 16.80 -34.66
CA VAL A 91 12.77 16.15 -35.90
C VAL A 91 12.35 17.22 -36.90
N PRO A 92 12.96 17.25 -38.10
CA PRO A 92 12.55 18.19 -39.14
C PRO A 92 11.14 17.88 -39.66
N ILE A 93 10.40 18.93 -39.97
CA ILE A 93 9.08 18.93 -40.59
C ILE A 93 9.18 19.75 -41.89
N GLU A 94 8.38 19.42 -42.91
CA GLU A 94 8.34 20.16 -44.17
C GLU A 94 8.07 21.67 -43.96
N GLY A 95 8.61 22.50 -44.87
CA GLY A 95 8.50 23.95 -44.80
C GLY A 95 9.47 24.63 -43.81
N GLY A 96 10.62 24.01 -43.53
CA GLY A 96 11.66 24.57 -42.65
C GLY A 96 11.31 24.58 -41.15
N ARG A 97 10.22 23.91 -40.76
CA ARG A 97 9.78 23.80 -39.37
C ARG A 97 10.46 22.62 -38.67
N ALA A 98 10.61 22.69 -37.37
CA ALA A 98 11.09 21.56 -36.56
C ALA A 98 10.06 21.24 -35.47
N ALA A 99 9.88 19.95 -35.17
CA ALA A 99 9.25 19.49 -33.95
C ALA A 99 10.29 18.93 -32.98
N MET A 100 9.95 18.93 -31.70
CA MET A 100 10.71 18.24 -30.67
C MET A 100 9.94 17.00 -30.22
N VAL A 101 10.57 15.84 -30.26
CA VAL A 101 10.07 14.64 -29.58
C VAL A 101 10.74 14.54 -28.22
N VAL A 102 9.94 14.47 -27.17
CA VAL A 102 10.36 14.36 -25.77
C VAL A 102 10.00 12.97 -25.28
N TYR A 103 10.98 12.10 -25.13
CA TYR A 103 10.77 10.80 -24.51
C TYR A 103 10.83 10.95 -23.00
N VAL A 104 9.80 10.52 -22.28
CA VAL A 104 9.73 10.59 -20.82
C VAL A 104 9.66 9.19 -20.25
N SER A 105 10.38 8.95 -19.15
CA SER A 105 10.35 7.65 -18.47
C SER A 105 10.44 7.79 -16.95
N GLY A 106 9.73 6.91 -16.24
CA GLY A 106 9.60 6.93 -14.77
C GLY A 106 8.21 7.37 -14.30
N HIS A 107 8.14 7.92 -13.08
CA HIS A 107 6.90 8.39 -12.47
C HIS A 107 6.79 9.90 -12.59
N ILE A 108 5.59 10.41 -12.87
CA ILE A 108 5.24 11.83 -12.84
C ILE A 108 4.30 12.03 -11.65
N ASP A 109 4.85 12.52 -10.56
CA ASP A 109 4.23 12.68 -9.25
C ASP A 109 4.60 14.05 -8.66
N ALA A 110 4.16 14.36 -7.45
CA ALA A 110 4.44 15.66 -6.83
C ALA A 110 5.95 15.90 -6.65
N ALA A 111 6.72 14.85 -6.39
CA ALA A 111 8.17 14.95 -6.17
C ALA A 111 8.98 15.13 -7.46
N SER A 112 8.44 14.69 -8.60
CA SER A 112 9.07 14.80 -9.91
C SER A 112 8.47 15.91 -10.79
N ASN A 113 7.39 16.56 -10.33
CA ASN A 113 6.65 17.56 -11.10
C ASN A 113 7.54 18.72 -11.55
N ASP A 114 8.35 19.31 -10.68
CA ASP A 114 9.24 20.42 -11.05
C ASP A 114 10.16 20.06 -12.21
N ARG A 115 10.66 18.81 -12.22
CA ARG A 115 11.49 18.31 -13.30
C ARG A 115 10.67 18.08 -14.56
N PHE A 116 9.46 17.55 -14.45
CA PHE A 116 8.55 17.38 -15.57
C PHE A 116 8.17 18.72 -16.22
N GLU A 117 7.89 19.73 -15.42
CA GLU A 117 7.65 21.10 -15.89
C GLU A 117 8.89 21.68 -16.55
N ALA A 118 10.07 21.48 -16.00
CA ALA A 118 11.32 21.90 -16.64
C ALA A 118 11.52 21.25 -18.02
N ILE A 119 11.16 19.96 -18.15
CA ILE A 119 11.20 19.20 -19.41
C ILE A 119 10.22 19.77 -20.44
N LEU A 120 8.96 20.04 -20.04
CA LEU A 120 7.95 20.59 -20.94
C LEU A 120 8.21 22.07 -21.30
N GLY A 121 8.80 22.82 -20.37
CA GLY A 121 9.15 24.22 -20.55
C GLY A 121 10.37 24.45 -21.43
N ASP A 122 11.24 23.44 -21.61
CA ASP A 122 12.48 23.61 -22.38
C ASP A 122 12.24 23.89 -23.87
N PRO A 123 11.41 23.11 -24.59
CA PRO A 123 11.05 23.45 -25.98
C PRO A 123 10.37 24.81 -26.08
N LEU A 124 9.55 25.19 -25.08
CA LEU A 124 8.84 26.46 -25.01
C LEU A 124 9.81 27.66 -24.92
N ARG A 125 10.80 27.58 -24.02
CA ARG A 125 11.87 28.61 -23.91
C ARG A 125 12.67 28.75 -25.20
N ASN A 126 12.91 27.62 -25.87
CA ASN A 126 13.60 27.58 -27.16
C ASN A 126 12.69 27.91 -28.36
N ARG A 127 11.47 28.42 -28.12
CA ARG A 127 10.47 28.82 -29.15
C ARG A 127 10.13 27.69 -30.13
N ILE A 128 10.30 26.44 -29.72
CA ILE A 128 9.86 25.28 -30.50
C ILE A 128 8.34 25.19 -30.40
N ARG A 129 7.68 25.26 -31.55
CA ARG A 129 6.21 25.33 -31.61
C ARG A 129 5.56 23.96 -31.47
N ASN A 130 6.14 22.92 -32.08
CA ASN A 130 5.51 21.60 -32.16
C ASN A 130 6.26 20.59 -31.28
N VAL A 131 5.55 19.97 -30.34
CA VAL A 131 6.14 19.03 -29.38
C VAL A 131 5.34 17.74 -29.32
N VAL A 132 6.02 16.61 -29.47
CA VAL A 132 5.46 15.28 -29.16
C VAL A 132 6.03 14.82 -27.83
N VAL A 133 5.19 14.50 -26.85
CA VAL A 133 5.61 13.87 -25.60
C VAL A 133 5.30 12.38 -25.67
N ASP A 134 6.35 11.56 -25.76
CA ASP A 134 6.24 10.11 -25.72
C ASP A 134 6.23 9.62 -24.28
N LEU A 135 5.12 8.98 -23.88
CA LEU A 135 4.90 8.48 -22.52
C LEU A 135 5.04 6.95 -22.42
N SER A 136 5.59 6.28 -23.44
CA SER A 136 5.65 4.80 -23.50
C SER A 136 6.33 4.13 -22.31
N ARG A 137 7.21 4.86 -21.61
CA ARG A 137 7.95 4.40 -20.43
C ARG A 137 7.55 5.15 -19.15
N VAL A 138 6.43 5.86 -19.16
CA VAL A 138 5.87 6.48 -17.96
C VAL A 138 5.00 5.48 -17.23
N GLU A 139 5.31 5.26 -15.95
CA GLU A 139 4.64 4.24 -15.14
C GLU A 139 3.45 4.81 -14.35
N TYR A 140 3.42 6.12 -14.16
CA TYR A 140 2.41 6.81 -13.38
C TYR A 140 2.36 8.28 -13.71
N ILE A 141 1.17 8.86 -13.64
CA ILE A 141 0.95 10.30 -13.59
C ILE A 141 -0.10 10.61 -12.50
N ASN A 142 0.15 11.63 -11.68
CA ASN A 142 -0.84 12.15 -10.74
C ASN A 142 -1.62 13.37 -11.31
N SER A 143 -2.53 13.93 -10.50
CA SER A 143 -3.28 15.12 -10.88
C SER A 143 -2.38 16.32 -11.18
N THR A 144 -1.30 16.53 -10.42
CA THR A 144 -0.34 17.62 -10.66
C THR A 144 0.32 17.52 -12.03
N GLY A 145 0.81 16.34 -12.41
CA GLY A 145 1.38 16.11 -13.73
C GLY A 145 0.37 16.29 -14.87
N ILE A 146 -0.88 15.89 -14.65
CA ILE A 146 -1.98 16.12 -15.60
C ILE A 146 -2.29 17.61 -15.74
N SER A 147 -2.36 18.35 -14.64
CA SER A 147 -2.52 19.81 -14.66
C SER A 147 -1.36 20.51 -15.39
N ALA A 148 -0.12 20.04 -15.19
CA ALA A 148 1.03 20.53 -15.93
C ALA A 148 0.87 20.32 -17.44
N LEU A 149 0.43 19.13 -17.87
CA LEU A 149 0.13 18.85 -19.29
C LEU A 149 -0.92 19.79 -19.88
N ILE A 150 -2.00 20.07 -19.15
CA ILE A 150 -3.04 21.03 -19.58
C ILE A 150 -2.47 22.43 -19.73
N ARG A 151 -1.71 22.88 -18.74
CA ARG A 151 -1.09 24.22 -18.75
C ARG A 151 -0.12 24.37 -19.92
N TYR A 152 0.83 23.45 -20.05
CA TYR A 152 1.81 23.49 -21.14
C TYR A 152 1.16 23.34 -22.51
N TYR A 153 0.11 22.53 -22.65
CA TYR A 153 -0.66 22.50 -23.89
C TYR A 153 -1.20 23.89 -24.28
N ARG A 154 -1.78 24.63 -23.33
CA ARG A 154 -2.23 26.01 -23.57
C ARG A 154 -1.06 26.95 -23.92
N ASP A 155 0.08 26.81 -23.26
CA ASP A 155 1.28 27.63 -23.51
C ASP A 155 1.84 27.41 -24.94
N PHE A 156 1.91 26.14 -25.40
CA PHE A 156 2.32 25.83 -26.78
C PHE A 156 1.31 26.35 -27.81
N ARG A 157 0.01 26.30 -27.51
CA ARG A 157 -1.04 26.86 -28.36
C ARG A 157 -0.92 28.38 -28.48
N ALA A 158 -0.61 29.08 -27.39
CA ALA A 158 -0.37 30.53 -27.42
C ALA A 158 0.85 30.93 -28.28
N LEU A 159 1.82 30.03 -28.46
CA LEU A 159 2.94 30.22 -29.40
C LEU A 159 2.61 29.90 -30.87
N GLY A 160 1.35 29.62 -31.20
CA GLY A 160 0.93 29.16 -32.53
C GLY A 160 1.48 27.77 -32.87
N GLY A 161 1.70 26.96 -31.83
CA GLY A 161 2.21 25.61 -31.90
C GLY A 161 1.27 24.61 -31.26
N GLU A 162 1.80 23.44 -30.91
CA GLU A 162 1.00 22.37 -30.33
C GLU A 162 1.82 21.32 -29.57
N LEU A 163 1.21 20.81 -28.49
CA LEU A 163 1.70 19.68 -27.72
C LEU A 163 0.80 18.46 -27.98
N VAL A 164 1.41 17.33 -28.34
CA VAL A 164 0.72 16.06 -28.62
C VAL A 164 1.29 14.96 -27.73
N LEU A 165 0.43 14.16 -27.12
CA LEU A 165 0.84 12.97 -26.35
C LEU A 165 0.88 11.74 -27.26
N ALA A 166 1.94 10.93 -27.15
CA ALA A 166 2.12 9.72 -27.93
C ALA A 166 2.43 8.51 -27.04
N GLN A 167 1.99 7.32 -27.47
CA GLN A 167 2.25 6.04 -26.80
C GLN A 167 1.92 6.06 -25.30
N VAL A 168 0.78 6.66 -24.92
CA VAL A 168 0.35 6.73 -23.52
C VAL A 168 -0.05 5.35 -23.01
N PRO A 169 0.60 4.80 -21.96
CA PRO A 169 0.23 3.52 -21.38
C PRO A 169 -1.21 3.55 -20.85
N ARG A 170 -1.91 2.40 -20.88
CA ARG A 170 -3.33 2.31 -20.51
C ARG A 170 -3.61 2.91 -19.15
N GLU A 171 -2.82 2.53 -18.15
CA GLU A 171 -3.03 2.89 -16.75
C GLU A 171 -2.86 4.40 -16.54
N VAL A 172 -1.97 5.03 -17.31
CA VAL A 172 -1.75 6.49 -17.35
C VAL A 172 -2.88 7.17 -18.12
N GLY A 173 -3.27 6.61 -19.27
CA GLY A 173 -4.33 7.12 -20.13
C GLY A 173 -5.71 7.10 -19.47
N LEU A 174 -6.01 6.10 -18.64
CA LEU A 174 -7.24 6.04 -17.85
C LEU A 174 -7.30 7.18 -16.83
N SER A 175 -6.22 7.41 -16.07
CA SER A 175 -6.13 8.54 -15.13
C SER A 175 -6.34 9.88 -15.86
N MET A 176 -5.79 10.03 -17.05
CA MET A 176 -5.98 11.21 -17.91
C MET A 176 -7.41 11.33 -18.44
N HIS A 177 -8.03 10.22 -18.83
CA HIS A 177 -9.39 10.20 -19.36
C HIS A 177 -10.41 10.67 -18.33
N TYR A 178 -10.33 10.13 -17.11
CA TYR A 178 -11.23 10.47 -16.02
C TYR A 178 -11.10 11.91 -15.54
N LEU A 179 -9.93 12.52 -15.71
CA LEU A 179 -9.69 13.94 -15.43
C LEU A 179 -9.99 14.84 -16.63
N GLY A 180 -10.63 14.32 -17.69
CA GLY A 180 -11.04 15.07 -18.87
C GLY A 180 -9.90 15.47 -19.81
N LEU A 181 -8.65 15.07 -19.55
CA LEU A 181 -7.48 15.46 -20.35
C LEU A 181 -7.62 15.02 -21.82
N THR A 182 -8.21 13.84 -22.04
CA THR A 182 -8.41 13.26 -23.38
C THR A 182 -9.35 14.10 -24.28
N ALA A 183 -10.13 15.02 -23.70
CA ALA A 183 -10.96 15.98 -24.43
C ALA A 183 -10.22 17.28 -24.77
N VAL A 184 -9.09 17.56 -24.13
CA VAL A 184 -8.39 18.85 -24.21
C VAL A 184 -7.08 18.72 -24.98
N VAL A 185 -6.30 17.67 -24.72
CA VAL A 185 -4.96 17.47 -25.29
C VAL A 185 -5.03 16.40 -26.38
N PRO A 186 -4.31 16.56 -27.51
CA PRO A 186 -4.18 15.54 -28.55
C PRO A 186 -3.50 14.24 -28.07
N PHE A 187 -4.09 13.08 -28.39
CA PHE A 187 -3.50 11.75 -28.17
C PHE A 187 -3.28 11.05 -29.50
N CYS A 188 -2.04 10.65 -29.76
CA CYS A 188 -1.64 9.87 -30.94
C CYS A 188 -1.21 8.46 -30.53
N LYS A 189 -1.46 7.49 -31.43
CA LYS A 189 -1.08 6.09 -31.21
C LYS A 189 0.42 5.92 -30.98
N ASP A 190 1.22 6.67 -31.73
CA ASP A 190 2.68 6.65 -31.71
C ASP A 190 3.26 7.99 -32.17
N VAL A 191 4.58 8.15 -32.00
CA VAL A 191 5.31 9.35 -32.41
C VAL A 191 5.20 9.60 -33.92
N ARG A 192 5.12 8.55 -34.73
CA ARG A 192 5.04 8.69 -36.20
C ARG A 192 3.71 9.34 -36.61
N SER A 193 2.61 8.94 -36.00
CA SER A 193 1.28 9.54 -36.19
C SER A 193 1.23 10.98 -35.70
N ALA A 194 1.88 11.30 -34.58
CA ALA A 194 1.97 12.68 -34.10
C ALA A 194 2.78 13.59 -35.05
N LEU A 195 3.88 13.09 -35.61
CA LEU A 195 4.66 13.84 -36.60
C LEU A 195 3.94 13.96 -37.94
N ALA A 196 3.23 12.92 -38.38
CA ALA A 196 2.38 13.00 -39.57
C ALA A 196 1.29 14.05 -39.39
N TYR A 197 0.69 14.11 -38.20
CA TYR A 197 -0.27 15.13 -37.83
C TYR A 197 0.29 16.56 -37.98
N PHE A 198 1.50 16.83 -37.46
CA PHE A 198 2.12 18.15 -37.64
C PHE A 198 2.44 18.50 -39.10
N ARG A 199 2.78 17.51 -39.94
CA ARG A 199 3.01 17.71 -41.38
C ARG A 199 1.71 18.05 -42.11
N ASP A 200 0.64 17.32 -41.83
CA ASP A 200 -0.67 17.55 -42.45
C ASP A 200 -1.18 18.96 -42.08
N ALA A 201 -1.07 19.34 -40.81
CA ALA A 201 -1.43 20.69 -40.35
C ALA A 201 -0.59 21.79 -41.02
N ALA A 202 0.71 21.54 -41.25
CA ALA A 202 1.60 22.48 -41.94
C ALA A 202 1.26 22.63 -43.44
N ARG A 203 0.90 21.53 -44.12
CA ARG A 203 0.52 21.54 -45.55
C ARG A 203 -0.83 22.22 -45.80
N GLU A 204 -1.78 22.03 -44.90
CA GLU A 204 -3.15 22.53 -45.06
C GLU A 204 -3.34 23.97 -44.55
N GLY A 205 -2.25 24.67 -44.19
CA GLY A 205 -2.30 26.09 -43.77
C GLY A 205 -3.06 26.35 -42.48
N VAL A 206 -3.31 25.32 -41.67
CA VAL A 206 -4.13 25.45 -40.45
C VAL A 206 -3.35 26.23 -39.40
N GLN A 207 -3.74 27.49 -39.18
CA GLN A 207 -3.23 28.33 -38.09
C GLN A 207 -3.96 28.05 -36.77
N ASP A 208 -5.20 27.52 -36.85
CA ASP A 208 -6.14 27.45 -35.72
C ASP A 208 -6.05 26.18 -34.86
N GLY A 209 -5.09 25.28 -35.12
CA GLY A 209 -4.78 24.12 -34.26
C GLY A 209 -5.57 22.83 -34.47
N TYR A 210 -5.23 21.82 -33.65
CA TYR A 210 -5.71 20.43 -33.74
C TYR A 210 -7.22 20.29 -33.75
N PHE A 211 -7.93 21.02 -32.90
CA PHE A 211 -9.37 20.85 -32.77
C PHE A 211 -10.11 21.27 -34.05
N GLU A 212 -9.72 22.40 -34.66
CA GLU A 212 -10.33 22.86 -35.92
C GLU A 212 -9.87 22.04 -37.14
N TYR A 213 -8.61 21.60 -37.17
CA TYR A 213 -8.14 20.62 -38.16
C TYR A 213 -8.98 19.34 -38.10
N LEU A 214 -9.16 18.78 -36.91
CA LEU A 214 -9.88 17.53 -36.75
C LEU A 214 -11.39 17.70 -36.98
N LYS A 215 -11.99 18.82 -36.56
CA LYS A 215 -13.41 19.12 -36.81
C LYS A 215 -13.69 19.25 -38.31
N ARG A 216 -12.77 19.85 -39.07
CA ARG A 216 -12.81 19.89 -40.54
C ARG A 216 -12.66 18.49 -41.17
N LYS A 217 -11.74 17.67 -40.65
CA LYS A 217 -11.43 16.34 -41.22
C LYS A 217 -12.41 15.23 -40.82
N TYR A 218 -13.02 15.31 -39.63
CA TYR A 218 -13.79 14.21 -39.02
C TYR A 218 -15.18 14.60 -38.49
N GLY A 219 -15.58 15.87 -38.55
CA GLY A 219 -16.92 16.34 -38.15
C GLY A 219 -17.03 16.82 -36.69
N LYS A 220 -18.26 16.96 -36.17
CA LYS A 220 -18.59 17.72 -34.94
C LYS A 220 -17.96 17.21 -33.63
N ASP A 221 -17.62 15.93 -33.50
CA ASP A 221 -16.82 15.41 -32.37
C ASP A 221 -15.68 14.51 -32.89
N PRO A 222 -14.53 15.10 -33.23
CA PRO A 222 -13.43 14.34 -33.77
C PRO A 222 -12.71 13.47 -32.72
N HIS A 223 -12.84 13.84 -31.44
CA HIS A 223 -12.23 13.10 -30.33
C HIS A 223 -12.97 11.79 -30.07
N ALA A 224 -14.28 11.70 -30.33
CA ALA A 224 -15.05 10.44 -30.25
C ALA A 224 -14.41 9.30 -31.08
N ARG A 225 -13.92 9.59 -32.29
CA ARG A 225 -13.28 8.58 -33.17
C ARG A 225 -11.84 8.23 -32.79
N LEU A 226 -11.15 9.12 -32.06
CA LEU A 226 -9.77 8.93 -31.60
C LEU A 226 -9.68 8.33 -30.18
N ARG A 227 -10.73 8.53 -29.35
CA ARG A 227 -10.86 8.02 -27.97
C ARG A 227 -10.71 6.48 -27.86
N LEU A 228 -10.93 5.72 -28.94
CA LEU A 228 -10.98 4.26 -28.93
C LEU A 228 -9.74 3.54 -29.50
N LYS A 229 -8.60 4.21 -29.71
CA LYS A 229 -7.39 3.59 -30.29
C LYS A 229 -6.12 3.76 -29.47
N VAL A 230 -6.21 3.87 -28.15
CA VAL A 230 -5.04 3.78 -27.28
C VAL A 230 -4.67 2.30 -27.14
N PRO A 231 -3.51 1.84 -27.65
CA PRO A 231 -3.11 0.44 -27.53
C PRO A 231 -2.89 0.12 -26.05
N LEU A 232 -3.80 -0.70 -25.51
CA LEU A 232 -3.85 -1.08 -24.12
C LEU A 232 -2.76 -2.12 -23.80
N TRP A 233 -1.50 -1.69 -23.64
CA TRP A 233 -0.42 -2.61 -23.30
C TRP A 233 -0.45 -2.99 -21.80
N ARG A 234 -0.73 -4.26 -21.50
CA ARG A 234 -0.67 -4.83 -20.14
C ARG A 234 0.78 -4.97 -19.69
N ARG A 235 1.14 -4.37 -18.56
CA ARG A 235 2.33 -4.79 -17.81
C ARG A 235 2.01 -6.13 -17.13
N LYS A 236 2.93 -7.10 -17.16
CA LYS A 236 2.86 -8.29 -16.31
C LYS A 236 2.86 -7.82 -14.86
N ALA A 237 1.76 -8.00 -14.14
CA ALA A 237 1.74 -7.78 -12.71
C ALA A 237 2.68 -8.80 -12.04
N ASP A 238 3.56 -8.34 -11.16
CA ASP A 238 4.44 -9.21 -10.36
C ASP A 238 3.68 -9.72 -9.12
N ARG A 239 2.51 -10.31 -9.37
CA ARG A 239 1.58 -10.78 -8.35
C ARG A 239 1.22 -12.25 -8.56
N PRO A 240 0.81 -12.97 -7.50
CA PRO A 240 0.34 -14.35 -7.63
C PRO A 240 -0.85 -14.41 -8.59
N LYS A 241 -0.85 -15.38 -9.51
CA LYS A 241 -1.86 -15.48 -10.57
C LYS A 241 -3.29 -15.59 -10.02
N ASP A 242 -3.49 -16.20 -8.85
CA ASP A 242 -4.82 -16.48 -8.29
C ASP A 242 -5.27 -15.52 -7.19
N SER A 243 -4.67 -14.31 -7.09
CA SER A 243 -5.01 -13.38 -6.01
C SER A 243 -6.43 -12.83 -6.13
N SER A 244 -7.18 -12.84 -5.03
CA SER A 244 -8.53 -12.25 -4.94
C SER A 244 -8.54 -10.97 -4.10
N VAL A 245 -9.19 -9.92 -4.60
CA VAL A 245 -9.32 -8.63 -3.91
C VAL A 245 -10.79 -8.23 -3.85
N LEU A 246 -11.24 -7.83 -2.66
CA LEU A 246 -12.56 -7.25 -2.42
C LEU A 246 -12.40 -5.79 -2.04
N MET A 247 -13.03 -4.88 -2.77
CA MET A 247 -13.06 -3.46 -2.44
C MET A 247 -14.43 -3.09 -1.89
N VAL A 248 -14.47 -2.58 -0.66
CA VAL A 248 -15.68 -2.15 0.03
C VAL A 248 -15.73 -0.62 0.07
N THR A 249 -16.76 -0.05 -0.53
CA THR A 249 -16.93 1.41 -0.66
C THR A 249 -18.26 1.86 -0.10
N PRO A 250 -18.42 3.14 0.28
CA PRO A 250 -19.73 3.66 0.66
C PRO A 250 -20.70 3.61 -0.54
N GLU A 251 -20.19 4.01 -1.71
CA GLU A 251 -20.88 4.01 -2.99
C GLU A 251 -19.93 3.56 -4.11
N ALA A 252 -20.47 3.11 -5.25
CA ALA A 252 -19.66 2.81 -6.42
C ALA A 252 -19.23 4.13 -7.09
N ASP A 253 -18.05 4.61 -6.72
CA ASP A 253 -17.50 5.88 -7.22
C ASP A 253 -16.43 5.68 -8.31
N LEU A 254 -16.07 6.80 -8.94
CA LEU A 254 -15.04 6.84 -9.98
C LEU A 254 -13.68 6.31 -9.49
N PHE A 255 -13.37 6.53 -8.22
CA PHE A 255 -12.15 6.07 -7.60
C PHE A 255 -12.09 4.54 -7.53
N ALA A 256 -13.19 3.90 -7.13
CA ALA A 256 -13.33 2.45 -7.11
C ALA A 256 -13.14 1.82 -8.49
N GLU A 257 -13.72 2.41 -9.54
CA GLU A 257 -13.52 1.95 -10.92
C GLU A 257 -12.07 2.12 -11.40
N ILE A 258 -11.40 3.22 -11.06
CA ILE A 258 -9.97 3.42 -11.37
C ILE A 258 -9.12 2.34 -10.67
N LEU A 259 -9.42 2.06 -9.41
CA LEU A 259 -8.74 1.02 -8.65
C LEU A 259 -9.00 -0.35 -9.24
N ARG A 260 -10.23 -0.69 -9.63
CA ARG A 260 -10.53 -1.92 -10.35
C ARG A 260 -9.69 -2.02 -11.61
N LEU A 261 -9.68 -1.00 -12.46
CA LEU A 261 -8.97 -1.07 -13.74
C LEU A 261 -7.45 -1.27 -13.60
N ARG A 262 -6.87 -0.94 -12.45
CA ARG A 262 -5.43 -1.00 -12.19
C ARG A 262 -5.01 -2.14 -11.25
N LEU A 263 -5.87 -2.52 -10.30
CA LEU A 263 -5.76 -3.76 -9.50
C LEU A 263 -6.30 -4.97 -10.26
N TYR A 264 -6.91 -4.82 -11.43
CA TYR A 264 -7.35 -5.95 -12.24
C TYR A 264 -6.17 -6.59 -12.99
N ASP A 265 -6.03 -7.90 -12.82
CA ASP A 265 -5.23 -8.81 -13.62
C ASP A 265 -6.19 -9.89 -14.07
N PRO A 266 -6.21 -10.25 -15.36
CA PRO A 266 -7.00 -11.35 -15.90
C PRO A 266 -6.92 -12.66 -15.14
N ALA A 267 -5.80 -12.93 -14.48
CA ALA A 267 -5.61 -14.16 -13.72
C ALA A 267 -6.29 -14.09 -12.33
N GLY A 268 -6.45 -12.90 -11.76
CA GLY A 268 -7.00 -12.69 -10.42
C GLY A 268 -8.49 -12.30 -10.42
N ARG A 269 -9.11 -12.31 -9.24
CA ARG A 269 -10.51 -11.88 -9.05
C ARG A 269 -10.54 -10.53 -8.35
N PHE A 270 -11.27 -9.57 -8.89
CA PHE A 270 -11.45 -8.26 -8.27
C PHE A 270 -12.93 -7.90 -8.27
N GLU A 271 -13.48 -7.57 -7.11
CA GLU A 271 -14.88 -7.20 -6.95
C GLU A 271 -15.00 -5.91 -6.14
N ILE A 272 -15.83 -4.97 -6.61
CA ILE A 272 -16.22 -3.77 -5.86
C ILE A 272 -17.60 -4.03 -5.30
N VAL A 273 -17.79 -3.81 -4.00
CA VAL A 273 -19.06 -3.99 -3.32
C VAL A 273 -19.39 -2.73 -2.52
N PRO A 274 -20.48 -2.03 -2.87
CA PRO A 274 -21.00 -0.93 -2.06
C PRO A 274 -21.60 -1.46 -0.76
N GLY A 275 -21.12 -0.94 0.37
CA GLY A 275 -21.62 -1.26 1.70
C GLY A 275 -21.03 -2.54 2.31
N THR A 276 -20.94 -2.54 3.64
CA THR A 276 -20.33 -3.63 4.42
C THR A 276 -21.19 -4.89 4.49
N ARG A 277 -22.52 -4.74 4.53
CA ARG A 277 -23.46 -5.89 4.56
C ARG A 277 -23.34 -6.75 3.32
N ALA A 278 -23.42 -6.15 2.14
CA ALA A 278 -23.23 -6.85 0.88
C ALA A 278 -21.81 -7.46 0.82
N ALA A 279 -20.80 -6.75 1.31
CA ALA A 279 -19.44 -7.28 1.34
C ALA A 279 -19.32 -8.57 2.19
N LEU A 280 -20.02 -8.67 3.33
CA LEU A 280 -20.04 -9.89 4.16
C LEU A 280 -20.59 -11.10 3.42
N GLU A 281 -21.65 -10.91 2.62
CA GLU A 281 -22.25 -11.98 1.81
C GLU A 281 -21.26 -12.50 0.75
N ARG A 282 -20.44 -11.61 0.18
CA ARG A 282 -19.44 -11.96 -0.84
C ARG A 282 -18.19 -12.66 -0.28
N LEU A 283 -17.93 -12.59 1.03
CA LEU A 283 -16.71 -13.14 1.63
C LEU A 283 -16.56 -14.65 1.43
N GLU A 284 -17.66 -15.41 1.54
CA GLU A 284 -17.62 -16.88 1.43
C GLU A 284 -17.35 -17.37 0.00
N GLU A 285 -17.90 -16.67 -0.98
CA GLU A 285 -17.72 -17.00 -2.39
C GLU A 285 -16.37 -16.53 -2.93
N LEU A 286 -15.99 -15.29 -2.62
CA LEU A 286 -14.79 -14.67 -3.18
C LEU A 286 -13.51 -15.10 -2.46
N LYS A 287 -13.60 -15.39 -1.15
CA LYS A 287 -12.46 -15.68 -0.26
C LYS A 287 -11.28 -14.74 -0.53
N PRO A 288 -11.47 -13.41 -0.33
CA PRO A 288 -10.47 -12.42 -0.70
C PRO A 288 -9.15 -12.63 0.06
N ASP A 289 -8.03 -12.51 -0.64
CA ASP A 289 -6.70 -12.41 -0.04
C ASP A 289 -6.46 -11.01 0.56
N LEU A 290 -7.03 -9.98 -0.08
CA LEU A 290 -6.98 -8.60 0.38
C LEU A 290 -8.38 -7.97 0.34
N ILE A 291 -8.76 -7.30 1.43
CA ILE A 291 -9.89 -6.39 1.47
C ILE A 291 -9.36 -4.96 1.51
N VAL A 292 -9.82 -4.11 0.59
CA VAL A 292 -9.62 -2.67 0.64
C VAL A 292 -10.94 -2.05 1.08
N ILE A 293 -10.99 -1.40 2.24
CA ILE A 293 -12.22 -0.82 2.78
C ILE A 293 -12.07 0.67 3.03
N ASP A 294 -13.02 1.47 2.55
CA ASP A 294 -13.14 2.87 2.93
C ASP A 294 -13.80 2.99 4.32
N ASN A 295 -13.19 3.75 5.22
CA ASN A 295 -13.70 3.97 6.57
C ASN A 295 -15.05 4.70 6.58
N ARG A 296 -15.39 5.44 5.52
CA ARG A 296 -16.69 6.10 5.35
C ARG A 296 -17.83 5.12 5.06
N ALA A 297 -17.52 3.86 4.71
CA ALA A 297 -18.55 2.86 4.51
C ALA A 297 -19.24 2.57 5.85
N GLU A 298 -20.58 2.61 5.85
CA GLU A 298 -21.34 2.37 7.07
C GLU A 298 -21.00 1.01 7.67
N GLY A 299 -20.70 0.98 8.98
CA GLY A 299 -20.31 -0.24 9.67
C GLY A 299 -18.89 -0.74 9.40
N ALA A 300 -17.98 0.07 8.82
CA ALA A 300 -16.63 -0.37 8.48
C ALA A 300 -15.82 -0.97 9.65
N GLU A 301 -15.98 -0.45 10.87
CA GLU A 301 -15.33 -1.03 12.06
C GLU A 301 -15.94 -2.40 12.42
N ALA A 302 -17.28 -2.51 12.46
CA ALA A 302 -17.95 -3.78 12.74
C ALA A 302 -17.64 -4.86 11.69
N PHE A 303 -17.55 -4.47 10.42
CA PHE A 303 -17.11 -5.33 9.34
C PHE A 303 -15.69 -5.88 9.56
N LEU A 304 -14.77 -5.02 9.99
CA LEU A 304 -13.40 -5.42 10.30
C LEU A 304 -13.35 -6.39 11.47
N GLU A 305 -14.09 -6.10 12.55
CA GLU A 305 -14.24 -6.99 13.72
C GLU A 305 -14.71 -8.39 13.26
N GLU A 306 -15.76 -8.45 12.45
CA GLU A 306 -16.36 -9.69 11.93
C GLU A 306 -15.38 -10.51 11.07
N VAL A 307 -14.64 -9.86 10.17
CA VAL A 307 -13.64 -10.52 9.33
C VAL A 307 -12.50 -11.10 10.18
N LYS A 308 -12.03 -10.38 11.20
CA LYS A 308 -10.88 -10.78 12.01
C LYS A 308 -11.21 -11.86 13.05
N ILE A 309 -12.45 -11.94 13.52
CA ILE A 309 -12.89 -13.01 14.43
C ILE A 309 -12.86 -14.39 13.76
N HIS A 310 -13.03 -14.47 12.44
CA HIS A 310 -13.20 -15.74 11.76
C HIS A 310 -11.88 -16.46 11.37
N ARG A 311 -11.64 -17.71 11.80
CA ARG A 311 -10.37 -18.47 11.58
C ARG A 311 -10.01 -18.64 10.10
N ARG A 312 -10.99 -18.88 9.24
CA ARG A 312 -10.78 -19.01 7.78
C ARG A 312 -10.52 -17.67 7.09
N ARG A 313 -11.00 -16.56 7.68
CA ARG A 313 -10.91 -15.19 7.16
C ARG A 313 -9.77 -14.38 7.80
N GLY A 314 -9.19 -14.86 8.90
CA GLY A 314 -8.15 -14.18 9.67
C GLY A 314 -6.80 -14.03 8.95
N LEU A 315 -6.65 -14.65 7.78
CA LEU A 315 -5.49 -14.52 6.87
C LEU A 315 -5.75 -13.51 5.74
N THR A 316 -6.98 -13.03 5.60
CA THR A 316 -7.30 -11.92 4.71
C THR A 316 -6.65 -10.65 5.27
N SER A 317 -5.80 -10.05 4.45
CA SER A 317 -5.23 -8.75 4.76
C SER A 317 -6.31 -7.67 4.59
N ILE A 318 -6.37 -6.70 5.49
CA ILE A 318 -7.30 -5.57 5.42
C ILE A 318 -6.48 -4.29 5.30
N LEU A 319 -6.67 -3.58 4.20
CA LEU A 319 -6.16 -2.24 3.95
C LEU A 319 -7.30 -1.23 4.10
N LYS A 320 -7.23 -0.40 5.15
CA LYS A 320 -8.28 0.58 5.44
C LYS A 320 -7.92 1.96 4.92
N ILE A 321 -8.84 2.62 4.22
CA ILE A 321 -8.70 3.98 3.72
C ILE A 321 -9.47 4.92 4.64
N TYR A 322 -8.78 5.86 5.26
CA TYR A 322 -9.34 6.88 6.11
C TYR A 322 -9.54 8.18 5.33
N GLY A 323 -10.64 8.87 5.60
CA GLY A 323 -10.96 10.16 5.00
C GLY A 323 -10.06 11.28 5.49
N ARG A 324 -10.15 12.44 4.83
CA ARG A 324 -9.34 13.61 5.17
C ARG A 324 -9.59 14.08 6.61
N GLY A 325 -8.51 14.16 7.39
CA GLY A 325 -8.55 14.62 8.77
C GLY A 325 -8.88 13.54 9.80
N GLU A 326 -9.28 12.35 9.36
CA GLU A 326 -9.43 11.19 10.23
C GLU A 326 -8.06 10.72 10.72
N ARG A 327 -8.00 10.30 11.99
CA ARG A 327 -6.78 9.79 12.61
C ARG A 327 -7.02 8.32 12.99
N PRO A 328 -6.28 7.35 12.42
CA PRO A 328 -6.45 5.94 12.76
C PRO A 328 -6.25 5.63 14.25
N SER A 329 -5.42 6.43 14.93
CA SER A 329 -5.18 6.33 16.37
C SER A 329 -6.30 6.92 17.24
N SER A 330 -7.23 7.67 16.64
CA SER A 330 -8.38 8.26 17.32
C SER A 330 -9.56 7.30 17.21
N PHE A 331 -9.71 6.46 18.24
CA PHE A 331 -10.85 5.56 18.38
C PHE A 331 -11.61 5.87 19.67
N GLY A 332 -12.88 5.49 19.71
CA GLY A 332 -13.76 5.66 20.87
C GLY A 332 -13.33 4.78 22.03
N SER A 333 -14.08 3.70 22.29
CA SER A 333 -13.84 2.78 23.40
C SER A 333 -13.01 1.55 23.01
N PHE A 334 -13.17 1.04 21.79
CA PHE A 334 -12.59 -0.22 21.34
C PHE A 334 -12.25 -0.14 19.85
N LYS A 335 -11.09 -0.69 19.44
CA LYS A 335 -10.66 -0.77 18.05
C LYS A 335 -9.94 -2.09 17.78
N VAL A 336 -10.36 -2.78 16.73
CA VAL A 336 -9.56 -3.84 16.11
C VAL A 336 -8.71 -3.21 15.01
N TRP A 337 -7.43 -3.56 14.94
CA TRP A 337 -6.49 -2.97 14.01
C TRP A 337 -6.48 -3.72 12.68
N GLU A 338 -6.58 -2.94 11.61
CA GLU A 338 -6.28 -3.33 10.24
C GLU A 338 -4.80 -3.75 10.05
N ASN A 339 -4.48 -4.39 8.92
CA ASN A 339 -3.11 -4.79 8.61
C ASN A 339 -2.26 -3.58 8.19
N ASP A 340 -2.85 -2.70 7.39
CA ASP A 340 -2.24 -1.45 6.93
C ASP A 340 -3.35 -0.44 6.64
N TYR A 341 -3.00 0.83 6.54
CA TYR A 341 -3.95 1.91 6.31
C TYR A 341 -3.40 3.03 5.43
N LEU A 342 -4.31 3.80 4.86
CA LEU A 342 -4.05 5.06 4.19
C LEU A 342 -4.93 6.15 4.78
N VAL A 343 -4.45 7.39 4.75
CA VAL A 343 -5.23 8.56 5.13
C VAL A 343 -5.23 9.52 3.95
N GLU A 344 -6.41 9.97 3.54
CA GLU A 344 -6.53 10.97 2.48
C GLU A 344 -5.98 12.34 2.92
N PRO A 345 -5.33 13.09 2.00
CA PRO A 345 -5.02 12.72 0.62
C PRO A 345 -3.78 11.79 0.54
N PHE A 346 -3.85 10.76 -0.30
CA PHE A 346 -2.71 9.89 -0.60
C PHE A 346 -2.48 9.78 -2.11
N GLU A 347 -1.25 9.45 -2.50
CA GLU A 347 -0.97 9.11 -3.89
C GLU A 347 -1.50 7.72 -4.20
N VAL A 348 -2.18 7.55 -5.33
CA VAL A 348 -2.74 6.25 -5.73
C VAL A 348 -1.65 5.16 -5.82
N MET A 349 -0.40 5.53 -6.19
CA MET A 349 0.75 4.62 -6.16
C MET A 349 1.12 4.11 -4.77
N GLN A 350 0.81 4.86 -3.72
CA GLN A 350 0.98 4.38 -2.36
C GLN A 350 0.04 3.20 -2.07
N LEU A 351 -1.24 3.33 -2.45
CA LEU A 351 -2.21 2.24 -2.35
C LEU A 351 -1.74 0.99 -3.11
N PHE A 352 -1.34 1.13 -4.37
CA PHE A 352 -0.86 -0.03 -5.15
C PHE A 352 0.33 -0.72 -4.49
N ARG A 353 1.30 0.04 -4.00
CA ARG A 353 2.48 -0.53 -3.33
C ARG A 353 2.12 -1.30 -2.07
N ILE A 354 1.20 -0.76 -1.26
CA ILE A 354 0.75 -1.44 -0.04
C ILE A 354 -0.05 -2.68 -0.41
N ALA A 355 -1.04 -2.56 -1.31
CA ALA A 355 -1.84 -3.69 -1.77
C ALA A 355 -0.99 -4.83 -2.36
N GLU A 356 -0.01 -4.52 -3.21
CA GLU A 356 0.92 -5.50 -3.79
C GLU A 356 1.87 -6.11 -2.75
N ALA A 357 2.24 -5.37 -1.71
CA ALA A 357 3.03 -5.92 -0.62
C ALA A 357 2.20 -6.91 0.20
N GLU A 358 0.95 -6.57 0.52
CA GLU A 358 0.03 -7.43 1.26
C GLU A 358 -0.33 -8.70 0.48
N LEU A 359 -0.65 -8.58 -0.82
CA LEU A 359 -0.93 -9.74 -1.67
C LEU A 359 0.25 -10.71 -1.82
N ARG A 360 1.49 -10.23 -1.67
CA ARG A 360 2.68 -11.09 -1.65
C ARG A 360 2.91 -11.77 -0.29
N ARG A 361 2.48 -11.13 0.81
CA ARG A 361 2.61 -11.65 2.18
C ARG A 361 1.59 -12.73 2.47
N VAL A 362 0.33 -12.53 2.10
CA VAL A 362 -0.78 -13.44 2.45
C VAL A 362 -0.49 -14.93 2.14
N PRO A 363 0.05 -15.32 0.96
CA PRO A 363 0.39 -16.71 0.69
C PRO A 363 1.54 -17.27 1.55
N GLN A 364 2.47 -16.41 2.00
CA GLN A 364 3.58 -16.79 2.88
C GLN A 364 3.09 -16.93 4.32
N ASP A 365 2.27 -15.98 4.78
CA ASP A 365 1.69 -15.99 6.12
C ASP A 365 0.78 -17.21 6.30
N ARG A 366 -0.03 -17.56 5.29
CA ARG A 366 -0.82 -18.81 5.26
C ARG A 366 0.00 -20.08 5.55
N LYS A 367 1.31 -20.08 5.28
CA LYS A 367 2.20 -21.22 5.56
C LYS A 367 2.79 -21.20 6.97
N ALA A 368 2.89 -20.04 7.63
CA ALA A 368 3.62 -19.85 8.88
C ALA A 368 2.73 -19.52 10.09
N ALA A 369 1.69 -18.72 9.91
CA ALA A 369 0.72 -18.33 10.92
C ALA A 369 -0.70 -18.59 10.41
N GLN A 370 -1.62 -18.94 11.31
CA GLN A 370 -3.02 -19.15 10.92
C GLN A 370 -3.86 -17.90 11.12
N ARG A 371 -3.50 -16.99 12.03
CA ARG A 371 -4.19 -15.70 12.24
C ARG A 371 -3.41 -14.77 13.16
N GLN A 372 -3.40 -13.47 12.88
CA GLN A 372 -2.97 -12.44 13.84
C GLN A 372 -4.08 -11.39 14.00
N VAL A 373 -4.44 -11.08 15.25
CA VAL A 373 -5.44 -10.06 15.59
C VAL A 373 -4.88 -9.14 16.66
N LYS A 374 -4.82 -7.85 16.35
CA LYS A 374 -4.47 -6.81 17.32
C LYS A 374 -5.71 -5.98 17.61
N PHE A 375 -6.00 -5.75 18.88
CA PHE A 375 -7.04 -4.81 19.29
C PHE A 375 -6.56 -3.94 20.46
N GLN A 376 -7.24 -2.83 20.66
CA GLN A 376 -6.94 -1.85 21.69
C GLN A 376 -8.24 -1.29 22.25
N PHE A 377 -8.26 -0.99 23.54
CA PHE A 377 -9.44 -0.44 24.18
C PHE A 377 -9.09 0.56 25.28
N ARG A 378 -10.00 1.50 25.53
CA ARG A 378 -9.89 2.47 26.62
C ARG A 378 -10.01 1.77 27.96
N SER A 379 -9.31 2.24 28.97
CA SER A 379 -9.35 1.65 30.30
C SER A 379 -10.65 2.00 31.06
N THR A 380 -11.81 1.65 30.49
CA THR A 380 -13.15 1.76 31.07
C THR A 380 -13.80 0.37 31.23
N THR A 381 -14.71 0.25 32.19
CA THR A 381 -15.38 -1.04 32.50
C THR A 381 -16.15 -1.60 31.29
N GLU A 382 -16.88 -0.74 30.57
CA GLU A 382 -17.62 -1.12 29.36
C GLU A 382 -16.70 -1.69 28.27
N SER A 383 -15.55 -1.04 28.07
CA SER A 383 -14.55 -1.46 27.08
C SER A 383 -13.89 -2.78 27.45
N LEU A 384 -13.67 -3.02 28.75
CA LEU A 384 -13.13 -4.27 29.27
C LEU A 384 -14.10 -5.44 29.04
N VAL A 385 -15.40 -5.24 29.30
CA VAL A 385 -16.43 -6.25 29.00
C VAL A 385 -16.46 -6.58 27.51
N LYS A 386 -16.41 -5.56 26.64
CA LYS A 386 -16.31 -5.78 25.18
C LYS A 386 -15.04 -6.55 24.80
N ALA A 387 -13.90 -6.24 25.42
CA ALA A 387 -12.64 -6.94 25.18
C ALA A 387 -12.70 -8.42 25.59
N GLN A 388 -13.29 -8.74 26.75
CA GLN A 388 -13.46 -10.12 27.21
C GLN A 388 -14.39 -10.92 26.29
N ALA A 389 -15.49 -10.31 25.83
CA ALA A 389 -16.38 -10.92 24.83
C ALA A 389 -15.65 -11.17 23.50
N PHE A 390 -14.82 -10.23 23.05
CA PHE A 390 -14.01 -10.39 21.83
C PHE A 390 -12.99 -11.51 21.96
N VAL A 391 -12.30 -11.62 23.11
CA VAL A 391 -11.38 -12.73 23.39
C VAL A 391 -12.10 -14.08 23.35
N LYS A 392 -13.30 -14.18 23.91
CA LYS A 392 -14.11 -15.41 23.84
C LYS A 392 -14.31 -15.85 22.38
N GLY A 393 -14.77 -14.95 21.50
CA GLY A 393 -14.93 -15.26 20.07
C GLY A 393 -13.61 -15.64 19.37
N LEU A 394 -12.47 -15.08 19.80
CA LEU A 394 -11.17 -15.50 19.29
C LEU A 394 -10.78 -16.92 19.74
N MET A 395 -11.10 -17.30 20.98
CA MET A 395 -10.76 -18.60 21.55
C MET A 395 -11.62 -19.73 20.97
N GLU A 396 -12.91 -19.50 20.76
CA GLU A 396 -13.83 -20.44 20.08
C GLU A 396 -13.32 -20.83 18.68
N GLN A 397 -12.54 -19.94 18.06
CA GLN A 397 -11.97 -20.10 16.73
C GLN A 397 -10.46 -20.39 16.74
N SER A 398 -9.88 -20.71 17.90
CA SER A 398 -8.45 -20.95 18.06
C SER A 398 -8.01 -22.38 17.71
N GLY A 399 -8.92 -23.35 17.81
CA GLY A 399 -8.59 -24.78 17.70
C GLY A 399 -8.05 -25.41 18.98
N LEU A 400 -7.97 -24.66 20.08
CA LEU A 400 -7.98 -25.26 21.42
C LEU A 400 -9.35 -25.89 21.66
N THR A 401 -9.41 -26.95 22.47
CA THR A 401 -10.65 -27.66 22.79
C THR A 401 -10.78 -27.89 24.30
N GLY A 402 -12.01 -27.97 24.78
CA GLY A 402 -12.33 -28.31 26.18
C GLY A 402 -11.62 -27.40 27.19
N ASP A 403 -10.99 -28.01 28.19
CA ASP A 403 -10.34 -27.30 29.29
C ASP A 403 -9.21 -26.38 28.84
N ALA A 404 -8.52 -26.70 27.75
CA ALA A 404 -7.40 -25.89 27.26
C ALA A 404 -7.87 -24.53 26.72
N GLU A 405 -9.04 -24.51 26.06
CA GLU A 405 -9.67 -23.29 25.57
C GLU A 405 -10.12 -22.41 26.73
N THR A 406 -10.88 -22.97 27.67
CA THR A 406 -11.36 -22.28 28.87
C THR A 406 -10.22 -21.73 29.71
N ALA A 407 -9.16 -22.52 29.91
CA ALA A 407 -7.98 -22.08 30.64
C ALA A 407 -7.27 -20.90 29.96
N MET A 408 -7.04 -20.99 28.64
CA MET A 408 -6.39 -19.89 27.90
C MET A 408 -7.25 -18.62 27.93
N ALA A 409 -8.57 -18.73 27.74
CA ALA A 409 -9.49 -17.61 27.84
C ALA A 409 -9.46 -16.95 29.22
N ALA A 410 -9.49 -17.75 30.30
CA ALA A 410 -9.42 -17.26 31.67
C ALA A 410 -8.11 -16.52 31.95
N ALA A 411 -6.97 -17.08 31.52
CA ALA A 411 -5.66 -16.45 31.72
C ALA A 411 -5.53 -15.11 30.98
N VAL A 412 -6.05 -15.04 29.75
CA VAL A 412 -6.06 -13.80 28.98
C VAL A 412 -6.97 -12.76 29.62
N ASN A 413 -8.17 -13.15 30.07
CA ASN A 413 -9.10 -12.23 30.73
C ASN A 413 -8.53 -11.67 32.03
N GLU A 414 -7.81 -12.50 32.79
CA GLU A 414 -7.09 -12.06 33.98
C GLU A 414 -5.97 -11.07 33.64
N ALA A 415 -5.21 -11.30 32.55
CA ALA A 415 -4.21 -10.35 32.09
C ALA A 415 -4.82 -8.99 31.67
N LEU A 416 -5.97 -9.01 30.97
CA LEU A 416 -6.72 -7.81 30.60
C LEU A 416 -7.23 -7.06 31.84
N GLN A 417 -7.77 -7.79 32.82
CA GLN A 417 -8.23 -7.22 34.09
C GLN A 417 -7.07 -6.56 34.85
N ASN A 418 -5.90 -7.21 34.88
CA ASN A 418 -4.70 -6.69 35.54
C ASN A 418 -4.19 -5.42 34.86
N ALA A 419 -4.12 -5.42 33.54
CA ALA A 419 -3.76 -4.24 32.75
C ALA A 419 -4.72 -3.06 33.01
N PHE A 420 -6.03 -3.32 33.06
CA PHE A 420 -7.06 -2.33 33.35
C PHE A 420 -6.98 -1.79 34.79
N GLN A 421 -6.95 -2.67 35.79
CA GLN A 421 -7.09 -2.33 37.20
C GLN A 421 -5.76 -1.91 37.85
N HIS A 422 -4.69 -2.65 37.60
CA HIS A 422 -3.41 -2.45 38.27
C HIS A 422 -2.42 -1.65 37.43
N GLY A 423 -2.35 -1.92 36.12
CA GLY A 423 -1.50 -1.19 35.17
C GLY A 423 -1.96 0.26 34.98
N ASN A 424 -3.12 0.41 34.34
CA ASN A 424 -3.71 1.70 34.00
C ASN A 424 -4.49 2.36 35.14
N ARG A 425 -4.72 1.64 36.25
CA ARG A 425 -5.45 2.15 37.43
C ARG A 425 -6.83 2.72 37.09
N ARG A 426 -7.51 2.14 36.09
CA ARG A 426 -8.84 2.54 35.61
C ARG A 426 -8.91 3.98 35.10
N GLN A 427 -7.80 4.51 34.60
CA GLN A 427 -7.71 5.84 34.00
C GLN A 427 -8.23 5.81 32.55
N ALA A 428 -9.40 6.39 32.30
CA ALA A 428 -10.14 6.25 31.03
C ALA A 428 -9.38 6.71 29.79
N GLU A 429 -8.46 7.66 29.93
CA GLU A 429 -7.60 8.17 28.87
C GLU A 429 -6.55 7.15 28.42
N ARG A 430 -6.14 6.25 29.33
CA ARG A 430 -5.16 5.21 29.05
C ARG A 430 -5.77 4.06 28.28
N THR A 431 -4.91 3.32 27.59
CA THR A 431 -5.32 2.20 26.77
C THR A 431 -4.66 0.90 27.17
N VAL A 432 -5.35 -0.20 26.93
CA VAL A 432 -4.78 -1.56 26.98
C VAL A 432 -4.72 -2.07 25.55
N THR A 433 -3.57 -2.59 25.15
CA THR A 433 -3.36 -3.17 23.82
C THR A 433 -3.20 -4.68 23.95
N ALA A 434 -3.92 -5.45 23.13
CA ALA A 434 -3.77 -6.89 23.09
C ALA A 434 -3.48 -7.38 21.66
N ASN A 435 -2.58 -8.36 21.53
CA ASN A 435 -2.18 -8.94 20.25
C ASN A 435 -2.20 -10.47 20.35
N PHE A 436 -3.02 -11.10 19.53
CA PHE A 436 -3.23 -12.54 19.48
C PHE A 436 -2.61 -13.10 18.21
N ILE A 437 -1.77 -14.12 18.38
CA ILE A 437 -1.12 -14.83 17.29
C ILE A 437 -1.50 -16.30 17.41
N LEU A 438 -2.21 -16.80 16.40
CA LEU A 438 -2.56 -18.20 16.25
C LEU A 438 -1.65 -18.83 15.18
N THR A 439 -1.02 -19.93 15.55
CA THR A 439 -0.24 -20.78 14.64
C THR A 439 -0.85 -22.18 14.61
N ALA A 440 -0.35 -23.06 13.74
CA ALA A 440 -0.82 -24.45 13.70
C ALA A 440 -0.57 -25.23 15.02
N ARG A 441 0.34 -24.76 15.87
CA ARG A 441 0.80 -25.49 17.07
C ARG A 441 0.51 -24.81 18.39
N LYS A 442 0.14 -23.52 18.37
CA LYS A 442 -0.05 -22.74 19.59
C LYS A 442 -0.84 -21.45 19.38
N VAL A 443 -1.45 -21.00 20.47
CA VAL A 443 -1.99 -19.66 20.67
C VAL A 443 -1.01 -18.85 21.50
N THR A 444 -0.75 -17.61 21.11
CA THR A 444 0.05 -16.64 21.86
C THR A 444 -0.74 -15.35 22.02
N ALA A 445 -0.88 -14.87 23.25
CA ALA A 445 -1.51 -13.59 23.57
C ALA A 445 -0.49 -12.66 24.22
N TYR A 446 -0.45 -11.43 23.75
CA TYR A 446 0.30 -10.33 24.34
C TYR A 446 -0.70 -9.32 24.89
N VAL A 447 -0.52 -8.85 26.11
CA VAL A 447 -1.34 -7.80 26.74
C VAL A 447 -0.42 -6.73 27.31
N GLU A 448 -0.60 -5.49 26.86
CA GLU A 448 0.22 -4.34 27.22
C GLU A 448 -0.63 -3.23 27.84
N ASP A 449 -0.14 -2.65 28.94
CA ASP A 449 -0.71 -1.47 29.59
C ASP A 449 0.23 -0.24 29.53
N GLU A 450 -0.33 0.94 29.79
CA GLU A 450 0.39 2.23 29.83
C GLU A 450 0.76 2.62 31.27
N GLY A 451 0.74 1.67 32.19
CA GLY A 451 1.13 1.82 33.59
C GLY A 451 2.63 1.99 33.79
N SER A 452 3.03 2.02 35.05
CA SER A 452 4.45 2.08 35.45
C SER A 452 5.15 0.71 35.39
N GLY A 453 4.42 -0.37 35.16
CA GLY A 453 4.91 -1.73 35.33
C GLY A 453 5.01 -2.16 36.80
N PHE A 454 5.46 -3.39 37.03
CA PHE A 454 5.66 -3.96 38.36
C PHE A 454 6.77 -5.02 38.37
N ASP A 455 7.37 -5.24 39.54
CA ASP A 455 8.32 -6.33 39.74
C ASP A 455 7.60 -7.67 39.89
N PHE A 456 7.56 -8.42 38.80
CA PHE A 456 6.92 -9.73 38.75
C PHE A 456 7.62 -10.79 39.60
N ALA A 457 8.95 -10.74 39.73
CA ALA A 457 9.69 -11.74 40.50
C ALA A 457 9.30 -11.65 41.98
N ALA A 458 9.23 -10.43 42.51
CA ALA A 458 8.76 -10.18 43.86
C ALA A 458 7.28 -10.56 44.06
N ALA A 459 6.42 -10.30 43.08
CA ALA A 459 5.00 -10.63 43.15
C ALA A 459 4.73 -12.15 43.15
N LEU A 460 5.45 -12.92 42.33
CA LEU A 460 5.30 -14.37 42.26
C LEU A 460 5.87 -15.05 43.51
N ALA A 461 6.97 -14.54 44.07
CA ALA A 461 7.53 -15.03 45.33
C ALA A 461 6.53 -14.89 46.49
N ARG A 462 5.80 -13.78 46.56
CA ARG A 462 4.72 -13.58 47.55
C ARG A 462 3.53 -14.52 47.30
N ALA A 463 3.14 -14.70 46.04
CA ALA A 463 2.01 -15.58 45.68
C ALA A 463 2.29 -17.08 45.90
N GLY A 464 3.56 -17.50 45.90
CA GLY A 464 3.96 -18.87 46.21
C GLY A 464 4.28 -19.15 47.68
N ALA A 465 4.36 -18.11 48.52
CA ALA A 465 4.70 -18.23 49.94
C ALA A 465 3.47 -18.32 50.87
N GLU A 466 2.29 -17.89 50.42
CA GLU A 466 1.02 -18.15 51.11
C GLU A 466 0.41 -19.45 50.52
N GLY A 467 -0.10 -20.32 51.40
CA GLY A 467 -0.50 -21.70 51.14
C GLY A 467 -1.29 -21.96 49.85
N GLY A 468 -1.34 -23.23 49.45
CA GLY A 468 -1.86 -23.66 48.15
C GLY A 468 -3.24 -23.06 47.79
N PRO A 469 -3.59 -23.04 46.49
CA PRO A 469 -4.79 -22.33 45.99
C PRO A 469 -6.13 -22.76 46.60
N LEU A 470 -6.19 -23.88 47.32
CA LEU A 470 -7.35 -24.31 48.08
C LEU A 470 -7.45 -23.57 49.44
N ASP A 471 -6.33 -23.29 50.10
CA ASP A 471 -6.28 -22.58 51.39
C ASP A 471 -6.56 -21.08 51.24
N LEU A 472 -6.18 -20.48 50.10
CA LEU A 472 -6.48 -19.08 49.80
C LEU A 472 -7.95 -18.86 49.40
N ALA A 473 -8.63 -19.88 48.89
CA ALA A 473 -10.05 -19.83 48.54
C ALA A 473 -10.98 -20.14 49.73
N LEU A 474 -10.52 -20.97 50.68
CA LEU A 474 -11.26 -21.31 51.90
C LEU A 474 -11.21 -20.21 52.97
N ASN A 475 -10.19 -19.34 52.94
CA ASN A 475 -10.10 -18.19 53.82
C ASN A 475 -10.94 -17.01 53.29
N ALA A 476 -12.26 -17.11 53.47
CA ALA A 476 -13.24 -16.07 53.15
C ALA A 476 -13.05 -14.74 53.94
N GLU A 477 -12.05 -14.68 54.84
CA GLU A 477 -11.68 -13.48 55.59
C GLU A 477 -10.47 -12.72 55.01
N ALA A 478 -9.91 -13.17 53.87
CA ALA A 478 -8.87 -12.41 53.18
C ALA A 478 -9.48 -11.16 52.53
N LYS A 479 -9.30 -10.01 53.21
CA LYS A 479 -9.71 -8.66 52.78
C LYS A 479 -9.65 -8.47 51.25
N PRO A 480 -10.67 -7.83 50.63
CA PRO A 480 -10.67 -7.56 49.20
C PRO A 480 -9.48 -6.67 48.84
N GLY A 481 -8.48 -7.20 48.13
CA GLY A 481 -7.32 -6.40 47.69
C GLY A 481 -5.96 -7.08 47.55
N ARG A 482 -5.78 -8.37 47.88
CA ARG A 482 -4.49 -9.06 47.67
C ARG A 482 -4.41 -9.69 46.27
N GLY A 483 -3.78 -8.97 45.33
CA GLY A 483 -3.59 -9.32 43.91
C GLY A 483 -2.67 -10.51 43.60
N GLY A 484 -2.65 -11.57 44.42
CA GLY A 484 -1.83 -12.78 44.21
C GLY A 484 -2.55 -13.92 43.47
N LEU A 485 -3.88 -13.98 43.58
CA LEU A 485 -4.71 -15.05 42.99
C LEU A 485 -4.66 -15.06 41.46
N GLY A 486 -4.68 -13.88 40.85
CA GLY A 486 -4.66 -13.72 39.39
C GLY A 486 -3.39 -14.23 38.72
N LEU A 487 -2.22 -13.94 39.29
CA LEU A 487 -0.93 -14.41 38.77
C LEU A 487 -0.81 -15.94 38.84
N THR A 488 -1.26 -16.54 39.94
CA THR A 488 -1.28 -17.99 40.14
C THR A 488 -2.25 -18.68 39.18
N LEU A 489 -3.41 -18.08 38.93
CA LEU A 489 -4.38 -18.57 37.94
C LEU A 489 -3.76 -18.56 36.54
N MET A 490 -3.20 -17.44 36.10
CA MET A 490 -2.56 -17.35 34.79
C MET A 490 -1.47 -18.40 34.62
N LYS A 491 -0.59 -18.58 35.62
CA LYS A 491 0.51 -19.55 35.58
C LYS A 491 0.04 -21.00 35.44
N LYS A 492 -1.11 -21.36 36.03
CA LYS A 492 -1.69 -22.71 35.93
C LYS A 492 -2.39 -22.95 34.59
N CYS A 493 -2.96 -21.91 34.02
CA CYS A 493 -3.80 -22.01 32.84
C CYS A 493 -3.02 -22.06 31.52
N VAL A 494 -1.76 -21.60 31.48
CA VAL A 494 -0.95 -21.51 30.24
C VAL A 494 0.32 -22.35 30.31
N ASP A 495 0.87 -22.75 29.15
CA ASP A 495 2.14 -23.51 29.09
C ASP A 495 3.35 -22.59 29.28
N THR A 496 3.25 -21.31 28.90
CA THR A 496 4.31 -20.32 29.12
C THR A 496 3.72 -18.97 29.49
N LEU A 497 4.22 -18.40 30.58
CA LEU A 497 3.90 -17.06 31.06
C LEU A 497 5.19 -16.25 31.20
N ALA A 498 5.24 -15.09 30.56
CA ALA A 498 6.39 -14.18 30.66
C ALA A 498 5.93 -12.73 30.82
N PHE A 499 6.66 -11.98 31.64
CA PHE A 499 6.49 -10.54 31.83
C PHE A 499 7.68 -9.82 31.20
N LEU A 500 7.38 -8.81 30.40
CA LEU A 500 8.32 -8.03 29.61
C LEU A 500 8.11 -6.54 29.91
N ASP A 501 9.07 -5.72 29.46
CA ASP A 501 9.01 -4.25 29.58
C ASP A 501 8.66 -3.76 31.00
N HIS A 502 9.43 -4.26 31.97
CA HIS A 502 9.24 -3.97 33.40
C HIS A 502 7.86 -4.36 33.95
N GLY A 503 7.24 -5.40 33.37
CA GLY A 503 5.95 -5.93 33.81
C GLY A 503 4.73 -5.28 33.14
N ARG A 504 4.94 -4.35 32.19
CA ARG A 504 3.86 -3.71 31.42
C ARG A 504 3.33 -4.56 30.28
N LEU A 505 4.11 -5.56 29.85
CA LEU A 505 3.75 -6.47 28.77
C LEU A 505 3.72 -7.90 29.29
N VAL A 506 2.55 -8.52 29.26
CA VAL A 506 2.37 -9.95 29.52
C VAL A 506 2.36 -10.73 28.23
N LYS A 507 3.07 -11.85 28.19
CA LYS A 507 3.02 -12.86 27.14
C LYS A 507 2.50 -14.17 27.73
N LEU A 508 1.40 -14.68 27.15
CA LEU A 508 0.78 -15.96 27.48
C LEU A 508 0.86 -16.89 26.27
N GLU A 509 1.26 -18.15 26.44
CA GLU A 509 1.26 -19.15 25.37
C GLU A 509 0.59 -20.45 25.81
N LYS A 510 -0.24 -21.00 24.92
CA LYS A 510 -0.88 -22.31 25.08
C LYS A 510 -0.67 -23.14 23.83
N LEU A 511 -0.22 -24.38 23.98
CA LEU A 511 -0.01 -25.33 22.90
C LEU A 511 -1.33 -25.94 22.46
N ILE A 512 -1.49 -26.10 21.14
CA ILE A 512 -2.57 -26.86 20.52
C ILE A 512 -2.03 -28.28 20.35
N ARG A 513 -2.68 -29.25 20.99
CA ARG A 513 -2.26 -30.65 21.01
C ARG A 513 -3.12 -31.52 20.11
#